data_AF-A0A519GVL4-F1
#
_entry.id   AF-A0A519GVL4-F1
#
_cell.length_a   1.000
_cell.length_b   1.000
_cell.length_c   1.000
_cell.angle_alpha   90.00
_cell.angle_beta   90.00
_cell.angle_gamma   90.00
#
_symmetry.space_group_name_H-M   'P 1'
#
loop_
_entity.id
_entity.type
_entity.pdbx_description
1 polymer ?
#
loop_
_entity_poly.entity_id
_entity_poly.type
_entity_poly.pdbx_seq_one_letter_code
_entity_poly.pdbx_strand_id
1 'polypeptide(L)'
;LVLDQDANDLGGGIAMRGINGGSFASASISSVRDLTFSGDVATLTLNSGGVLTLGGGHSTTLTAGAGRRIVLTGPLEVSGLMTLIANGGVGVDVDMASHGGGNDFSRVELKAQGGGSLGLVQLRDDDGARRDGIKVTGDAAQLEVTSVGALDLGGGNYGSLMADTAGSGAAIKQSGALSVAGLTTLKAGSGDVTLTRPDNNLRSFAIESAGVASLASVGDYTINVSRVSRRLELAGAGAIRLEGPLSGSGELVMKGRGSLTITSAQTFGGGTRIESGTVVLQGASAQAGSGPVQLGADGQLDLRDGAAMGAELIAKGGKVLNSSGSGTLAGAVTLQA
;
A
#
# COMPACT_ATOMS: atom_id res chain seq x y z
N LEU A 1 -15.77 -17.74 -28.56
CA LEU A 1 -14.69 -18.13 -29.50
C LEU A 1 -13.66 -18.94 -28.73
N VAL A 2 -13.16 -20.05 -29.28
CA VAL A 2 -12.11 -20.86 -28.63
C VAL A 2 -10.99 -21.08 -29.64
N LEU A 3 -9.81 -20.56 -29.32
CA LEU A 3 -8.55 -20.68 -30.07
C LEU A 3 -7.43 -20.97 -29.06
N ASP A 4 -7.55 -22.04 -28.30
CA ASP A 4 -6.80 -22.30 -27.06
C ASP A 4 -5.77 -23.44 -27.17
N GLN A 5 -5.43 -23.86 -28.39
CA GLN A 5 -4.47 -24.93 -28.59
C GLN A 5 -3.04 -24.42 -28.37
N ASP A 6 -2.24 -25.20 -27.64
CA ASP A 6 -0.86 -24.85 -27.25
C ASP A 6 0.09 -24.62 -28.43
N ALA A 7 -0.27 -25.00 -29.65
CA ALA A 7 0.54 -24.81 -30.85
C ALA A 7 0.11 -23.60 -31.71
N ASN A 8 -0.91 -22.86 -31.28
CA ASN A 8 -1.40 -21.70 -32.02
C ASN A 8 -0.32 -20.62 -32.12
N ASP A 9 -0.02 -20.16 -33.34
CA ASP A 9 0.87 -19.01 -33.59
C ASP A 9 0.04 -17.89 -34.24
N LEU A 10 -0.48 -17.00 -33.39
CA LEU A 10 -1.39 -15.93 -33.79
C LEU A 10 -0.61 -14.63 -33.97
N GLY A 11 0.17 -14.55 -35.07
CA GLY A 11 1.08 -13.43 -35.34
C GLY A 11 0.40 -12.08 -35.68
N GLY A 12 -0.93 -12.05 -35.84
CA GLY A 12 -1.71 -10.82 -36.08
C GLY A 12 -2.51 -10.42 -34.83
N GLY A 13 -2.82 -9.12 -34.71
CA GLY A 13 -3.72 -8.64 -33.67
C GLY A 13 -5.16 -9.13 -33.88
N ILE A 14 -5.80 -9.55 -32.80
CA ILE A 14 -7.20 -10.02 -32.79
C ILE A 14 -8.08 -8.89 -32.28
N ALA A 15 -9.04 -8.47 -33.09
CA ALA A 15 -10.04 -7.49 -32.70
C ALA A 15 -11.44 -8.13 -32.73
N MET A 16 -12.12 -8.17 -31.58
CA MET A 16 -13.49 -8.66 -31.48
C MET A 16 -14.46 -7.49 -31.47
N ARG A 17 -15.21 -7.32 -32.56
CA ARG A 17 -16.15 -6.21 -32.75
C ARG A 17 -17.57 -6.72 -32.91
N GLY A 18 -18.45 -6.29 -32.02
CA GLY A 18 -19.88 -6.52 -32.16
C GLY A 18 -20.43 -5.82 -33.41
N ILE A 19 -21.31 -6.50 -34.15
CA ILE A 19 -22.07 -5.90 -35.26
C ILE A 19 -23.51 -5.71 -34.78
N ASN A 20 -24.14 -4.59 -35.13
CA ASN A 20 -25.54 -4.28 -34.76
C ASN A 20 -25.82 -4.38 -33.24
N GLY A 21 -24.85 -3.99 -32.40
CA GLY A 21 -24.98 -4.07 -30.94
C GLY A 21 -24.81 -5.46 -30.34
N GLY A 22 -24.38 -6.46 -31.13
CA GLY A 22 -24.06 -7.79 -30.61
C GLY A 22 -22.89 -7.76 -29.62
N SER A 23 -22.94 -8.58 -28.58
CA SER A 23 -21.88 -8.74 -27.58
C SER A 23 -21.31 -10.16 -27.62
N PHE A 24 -20.03 -10.30 -27.27
CA PHE A 24 -19.41 -11.61 -27.12
C PHE A 24 -19.49 -12.08 -25.67
N ALA A 25 -20.15 -13.21 -25.44
CA ALA A 25 -20.24 -13.79 -24.10
C ALA A 25 -18.90 -14.31 -23.60
N SER A 26 -18.12 -14.98 -24.46
CA SER A 26 -16.82 -15.52 -24.07
C SER A 26 -15.82 -15.69 -25.22
N ALA A 27 -14.54 -15.54 -24.88
CA ALA A 27 -13.42 -15.90 -25.73
C ALA A 27 -12.26 -16.49 -24.92
N SER A 28 -11.69 -17.59 -25.40
CA SER A 28 -10.45 -18.19 -24.89
C SER A 28 -9.45 -18.29 -26.03
N ILE A 29 -8.29 -17.63 -25.90
CA ILE A 29 -7.31 -17.50 -26.97
C ILE A 29 -5.91 -17.73 -26.40
N SER A 30 -5.15 -18.61 -27.04
CA SER A 30 -3.76 -18.88 -26.72
C SER A 30 -2.86 -18.72 -27.96
N SER A 31 -1.66 -18.21 -27.75
CA SER A 31 -0.58 -18.12 -28.74
C SER A 31 0.76 -18.52 -28.12
N VAL A 32 1.59 -19.28 -28.83
CA VAL A 32 2.96 -19.62 -28.40
C VAL A 32 3.92 -18.43 -28.42
N ARG A 33 3.60 -17.40 -29.19
CA ARG A 33 4.35 -16.15 -29.31
C ARG A 33 3.56 -15.01 -28.69
N ASP A 34 3.95 -13.79 -29.03
CA ASP A 34 3.21 -12.58 -28.67
C ASP A 34 1.74 -12.69 -29.12
N LEU A 35 0.85 -12.06 -28.34
CA LEU A 35 -0.58 -12.02 -28.59
C LEU A 35 -1.04 -10.58 -28.39
N THR A 36 -1.77 -10.04 -29.36
CA THR A 36 -2.42 -8.74 -29.24
C THR A 36 -3.93 -8.92 -29.36
N PHE A 37 -4.68 -8.37 -28.41
CA PHE A 37 -6.14 -8.49 -28.36
C PHE A 37 -6.81 -7.13 -28.09
N SER A 38 -7.92 -6.83 -28.76
CA SER A 38 -8.82 -5.72 -28.38
C SER A 38 -10.30 -6.06 -28.62
N GLY A 39 -11.17 -5.42 -27.85
CA GLY A 39 -12.62 -5.49 -28.03
C GLY A 39 -13.39 -6.02 -26.82
N ASP A 40 -14.72 -6.02 -26.95
CA ASP A 40 -15.63 -6.25 -25.83
C ASP A 40 -16.02 -7.73 -25.74
N VAL A 41 -15.68 -8.36 -24.62
CA VAL A 41 -15.97 -9.77 -24.34
C VAL A 41 -16.26 -9.93 -22.85
N ALA A 42 -17.44 -10.45 -22.50
CA ALA A 42 -17.85 -10.54 -21.10
C ALA A 42 -16.93 -11.45 -20.26
N THR A 43 -16.56 -12.63 -20.78
CA THR A 43 -15.58 -13.55 -20.16
C THR A 43 -14.41 -13.79 -21.10
N LEU A 44 -13.25 -13.23 -20.79
CA LEU A 44 -12.08 -13.23 -21.66
C LEU A 44 -10.91 -13.96 -21.01
N THR A 45 -10.32 -14.92 -21.73
CA THR A 45 -9.09 -15.61 -21.33
C THR A 45 -8.07 -15.50 -22.46
N LEU A 46 -6.91 -14.94 -22.14
CA LEU A 46 -5.80 -14.70 -23.06
C LEU A 46 -4.53 -15.32 -22.48
N ASN A 47 -3.82 -16.12 -23.29
CA ASN A 47 -2.55 -16.72 -22.91
C ASN A 47 -1.50 -16.50 -24.01
N SER A 48 -0.43 -15.80 -23.67
CA SER A 48 0.71 -15.54 -24.55
C SER A 48 1.96 -16.25 -24.04
N GLY A 49 2.64 -17.01 -24.91
CA GLY A 49 3.99 -17.50 -24.62
C GLY A 49 5.06 -16.38 -24.62
N GLY A 50 4.72 -15.23 -25.20
CA GLY A 50 5.58 -14.04 -25.26
C GLY A 50 4.99 -12.85 -24.49
N VAL A 51 4.84 -11.73 -25.18
CA VAL A 51 4.15 -10.52 -24.67
C VAL A 51 2.67 -10.60 -24.94
N LEU A 52 1.87 -10.19 -23.97
CA LEU A 52 0.45 -9.99 -24.13
C LEU A 52 0.16 -8.49 -24.19
N THR A 53 -0.32 -8.02 -25.33
CA THR A 53 -0.74 -6.63 -25.56
C THR A 53 -2.27 -6.55 -25.52
N LEU A 54 -2.81 -5.79 -24.56
CA LEU A 54 -4.23 -5.53 -24.42
C LEU A 54 -4.54 -4.16 -25.03
N GLY A 55 -5.24 -4.12 -26.16
CA GLY A 55 -5.61 -2.88 -26.86
C GLY A 55 -6.83 -2.16 -26.28
N GLY A 56 -7.36 -2.61 -25.14
CA GLY A 56 -8.56 -2.07 -24.51
C GLY A 56 -9.85 -2.84 -24.83
N GLY A 57 -10.95 -2.41 -24.23
CA GLY A 57 -12.28 -3.03 -24.33
C GLY A 57 -12.97 -3.17 -22.98
N HIS A 58 -14.09 -3.89 -22.97
CA HIS A 58 -14.88 -4.14 -21.76
C HIS A 58 -15.01 -5.64 -21.48
N SER A 59 -14.79 -6.02 -20.23
CA SER A 59 -15.01 -7.38 -19.73
C SER A 59 -15.70 -7.37 -18.37
N THR A 60 -16.43 -8.43 -18.07
CA THR A 60 -16.85 -8.74 -16.70
C THR A 60 -15.74 -9.50 -15.98
N THR A 61 -15.11 -10.45 -16.68
CA THR A 61 -13.94 -11.16 -16.18
C THR A 61 -12.87 -11.22 -17.25
N LEU A 62 -11.62 -11.00 -16.83
CA LEU A 62 -10.44 -11.09 -17.69
C LEU A 62 -9.40 -11.96 -17.01
N THR A 63 -8.90 -12.97 -17.71
CA THR A 63 -7.67 -13.68 -17.34
C THR A 63 -6.64 -13.43 -18.42
N ALA A 64 -5.51 -12.83 -18.04
CA ALA A 64 -4.44 -12.43 -18.95
C ALA A 64 -3.12 -13.03 -18.46
N GLY A 65 -2.59 -14.00 -19.20
CA GLY A 65 -1.33 -14.67 -18.91
C GLY A 65 -0.27 -14.39 -19.98
N ALA A 66 0.98 -14.16 -19.55
CA ALA A 66 2.11 -13.94 -20.44
C ALA A 66 3.39 -14.61 -19.94
N GLY A 67 4.23 -15.06 -20.87
CA GLY A 67 5.57 -15.58 -20.57
C GLY A 67 6.63 -14.49 -20.37
N ARG A 68 6.42 -13.27 -20.87
CA ARG A 68 7.42 -12.19 -20.84
C ARG A 68 6.93 -10.87 -20.22
N ARG A 69 5.82 -10.31 -20.69
CA ARG A 69 5.25 -9.04 -20.17
C ARG A 69 3.77 -8.94 -20.55
N ILE A 70 2.97 -8.31 -19.69
CA ILE A 70 1.62 -7.87 -20.04
C ILE A 70 1.63 -6.35 -20.15
N VAL A 71 1.13 -5.82 -21.26
CA VAL A 71 1.07 -4.38 -21.50
C VAL A 71 -0.29 -3.98 -22.01
N LEU A 72 -0.86 -2.94 -21.43
CA LEU A 72 -2.06 -2.29 -21.90
C LEU A 72 -1.68 -1.24 -22.95
N THR A 73 -2.49 -1.04 -24.00
CA THR A 73 -2.29 0.02 -25.01
C THR A 73 -3.51 0.89 -25.30
N GLY A 74 -4.65 0.61 -24.65
CA GLY A 74 -5.88 1.39 -24.73
C GLY A 74 -6.72 1.25 -23.44
N PRO A 75 -7.79 2.02 -23.26
CA PRO A 75 -8.60 1.98 -22.03
C PRO A 75 -9.26 0.61 -21.86
N LEU A 76 -9.23 0.09 -20.63
CA LEU A 76 -9.78 -1.22 -20.30
C LEU A 76 -10.70 -1.11 -19.08
N GLU A 77 -11.92 -1.60 -19.24
CA GLU A 77 -12.86 -1.77 -18.14
C GLU A 77 -12.99 -3.25 -17.80
N VAL A 78 -12.74 -3.61 -16.54
CA VAL A 78 -13.04 -4.93 -15.98
C VAL A 78 -13.89 -4.75 -14.73
N SER A 79 -15.21 -4.86 -14.92
CA SER A 79 -16.23 -4.67 -13.89
C SER A 79 -16.28 -5.76 -12.81
N GLY A 80 -15.50 -6.83 -12.98
CA GLY A 80 -15.40 -7.95 -12.04
C GLY A 80 -13.95 -8.29 -11.73
N LEU A 81 -13.58 -9.57 -11.87
CA LEU A 81 -12.24 -10.04 -11.58
C LEU A 81 -11.33 -9.97 -12.82
N MET A 82 -10.21 -9.27 -12.68
CA MET A 82 -9.06 -9.39 -13.55
C MET A 82 -8.00 -10.27 -12.87
N THR A 83 -7.55 -11.33 -13.54
CA THR A 83 -6.41 -12.15 -13.10
C THR A 83 -5.25 -11.95 -14.07
N LEU A 84 -4.10 -11.52 -13.53
CA LEU A 84 -2.85 -11.30 -14.27
C LEU A 84 -1.86 -12.40 -13.91
N ILE A 85 -1.32 -13.11 -14.89
CA ILE A 85 -0.55 -14.35 -14.67
C ILE A 85 0.83 -14.29 -15.32
N ALA A 86 1.87 -14.55 -14.54
CA ALA A 86 3.18 -14.93 -15.06
C ALA A 86 3.19 -16.43 -15.42
N ASN A 87 3.31 -16.75 -16.72
CA ASN A 87 3.29 -18.12 -17.23
C ASN A 87 4.72 -18.65 -17.42
N GLY A 88 5.29 -19.24 -16.37
CA GLY A 88 6.64 -19.81 -16.35
C GLY A 88 7.79 -18.81 -16.36
N GLY A 89 7.58 -17.59 -16.85
CA GLY A 89 8.56 -16.50 -16.84
C GLY A 89 8.85 -15.97 -15.43
N VAL A 90 10.12 -15.69 -15.14
CA VAL A 90 10.55 -15.06 -13.88
C VAL A 90 10.62 -13.55 -14.07
N GLY A 91 10.00 -12.79 -13.17
CA GLY A 91 9.98 -11.34 -13.23
C GLY A 91 9.18 -10.80 -14.43
N VAL A 92 8.05 -11.43 -14.73
CA VAL A 92 7.13 -10.94 -15.78
C VAL A 92 6.55 -9.61 -15.33
N ASP A 93 6.90 -8.54 -16.03
CA ASP A 93 6.38 -7.21 -15.75
C ASP A 93 4.94 -7.05 -16.26
N VAL A 94 4.17 -6.23 -15.56
CA VAL A 94 2.82 -5.86 -15.93
C VAL A 94 2.68 -4.35 -15.90
N ASP A 95 2.31 -3.80 -17.04
CA ASP A 95 2.07 -2.37 -17.19
C ASP A 95 0.62 -2.14 -17.65
N MET A 96 -0.23 -1.84 -16.66
CA MET A 96 -1.63 -1.42 -16.83
C MET A 96 -1.79 0.06 -16.48
N ALA A 97 -0.69 0.84 -16.51
CA ALA A 97 -0.66 2.22 -16.01
C ALA A 97 -0.21 3.26 -17.05
N SER A 98 0.60 2.87 -18.04
CA SER A 98 1.32 3.81 -18.91
C SER A 98 0.47 4.52 -19.97
N HIS A 99 -0.73 4.03 -20.31
CA HIS A 99 -1.48 4.51 -21.49
C HIS A 99 -2.52 5.61 -21.21
N GLY A 100 -2.35 6.34 -20.10
CA GLY A 100 -3.21 7.47 -19.76
C GLY A 100 -4.46 7.07 -18.98
N GLY A 101 -5.44 7.98 -18.96
CA GLY A 101 -6.66 7.87 -18.15
C GLY A 101 -7.69 6.90 -18.73
N GLY A 102 -8.56 6.33 -17.89
CA GLY A 102 -9.82 5.69 -18.30
C GLY A 102 -9.90 4.19 -18.09
N ASN A 103 -8.93 3.62 -17.36
CA ASN A 103 -9.06 2.27 -16.84
C ASN A 103 -10.02 2.23 -15.66
N ASP A 104 -10.82 1.19 -15.59
CA ASP A 104 -11.79 0.95 -14.51
C ASP A 104 -11.69 -0.53 -14.10
N PHE A 105 -11.04 -0.77 -12.97
CA PHE A 105 -10.74 -2.10 -12.45
C PHE A 105 -11.35 -2.29 -11.07
N SER A 106 -12.33 -3.18 -10.95
CA SER A 106 -12.93 -3.46 -9.65
C SER A 106 -12.05 -4.37 -8.78
N ARG A 107 -11.47 -5.43 -9.35
CA ARG A 107 -10.60 -6.38 -8.64
C ARG A 107 -9.48 -6.90 -9.54
N VAL A 108 -8.27 -6.93 -8.99
CA VAL A 108 -7.09 -7.49 -9.62
C VAL A 108 -6.47 -8.57 -8.73
N GLU A 109 -6.19 -9.72 -9.33
CA GLU A 109 -5.52 -10.84 -8.71
C GLU A 109 -4.23 -11.15 -9.48
N LEU A 110 -3.12 -11.10 -8.77
CA LEU A 110 -1.78 -11.35 -9.29
C LEU A 110 -1.42 -12.81 -9.02
N LYS A 111 -1.07 -13.56 -10.07
CA LYS A 111 -0.73 -14.97 -9.99
C LYS A 111 0.55 -15.29 -10.73
N ALA A 112 1.16 -16.38 -10.32
CA ALA A 112 2.22 -17.02 -11.05
C ALA A 112 1.91 -18.51 -11.24
N GLN A 113 2.32 -19.06 -12.38
CA GLN A 113 2.14 -20.47 -12.74
C GLN A 113 3.42 -21.00 -13.38
N GLY A 114 3.60 -22.33 -13.38
CA GLY A 114 4.73 -22.98 -14.05
C GLY A 114 6.12 -22.58 -13.52
N GLY A 115 6.22 -22.15 -12.26
CA GLY A 115 7.46 -21.64 -11.66
C GLY A 115 7.78 -20.18 -11.99
N GLY A 116 6.85 -19.46 -12.62
CA GLY A 116 7.03 -18.04 -12.90
C GLY A 116 6.94 -17.14 -11.66
N SER A 117 7.15 -15.84 -11.88
CA SER A 117 6.92 -14.79 -10.89
C SER A 117 6.62 -13.46 -11.58
N LEU A 118 5.83 -12.61 -10.92
CA LEU A 118 5.60 -11.25 -11.39
C LEU A 118 6.72 -10.33 -10.91
N GLY A 119 7.21 -9.49 -11.82
CA GLY A 119 8.25 -8.49 -11.56
C GLY A 119 7.64 -7.20 -11.01
N LEU A 120 7.78 -6.13 -11.78
CA LEU A 120 7.08 -4.86 -11.52
C LEU A 120 5.65 -4.96 -12.04
N VAL A 121 4.67 -4.71 -11.17
CA VAL A 121 3.25 -4.62 -11.53
C VAL A 121 2.79 -3.19 -11.27
N GLN A 122 2.43 -2.49 -12.35
CA GLN A 122 1.89 -1.13 -12.31
C GLN A 122 0.43 -1.16 -12.70
N LEU A 123 -0.44 -0.72 -11.80
CA LEU A 123 -1.88 -0.63 -12.00
C LEU A 123 -2.30 0.83 -11.87
N ARG A 124 -3.12 1.29 -12.81
CA ARG A 124 -3.81 2.56 -12.71
C ARG A 124 -5.29 2.34 -12.90
N ASP A 125 -6.04 2.65 -11.85
CA ASP A 125 -7.49 2.75 -11.86
C ASP A 125 -7.85 4.23 -11.80
N ASP A 126 -8.51 4.74 -12.84
CA ASP A 126 -8.86 6.16 -12.93
C ASP A 126 -10.26 6.47 -12.41
N ASP A 127 -10.96 5.48 -11.82
CA ASP A 127 -12.39 5.47 -11.53
C ASP A 127 -13.22 6.05 -12.70
N GLY A 128 -13.84 5.17 -13.48
CA GLY A 128 -14.89 5.57 -14.42
C GLY A 128 -16.12 6.15 -13.70
N ALA A 129 -17.32 5.92 -14.24
CA ALA A 129 -18.56 6.41 -13.62
C ALA A 129 -18.86 5.79 -12.22
N ARG A 130 -18.15 4.72 -11.83
CA ARG A 130 -18.49 3.84 -10.72
C ARG A 130 -17.97 4.30 -9.36
N ARG A 131 -16.79 4.95 -9.31
CA ARG A 131 -16.11 5.38 -8.06
C ARG A 131 -16.01 4.28 -6.99
N ASP A 132 -15.97 3.02 -7.40
CA ASP A 132 -15.95 1.87 -6.48
C ASP A 132 -14.53 1.51 -6.04
N GLY A 133 -13.50 2.09 -6.68
CA GLY A 133 -12.10 1.85 -6.39
C GLY A 133 -11.67 0.42 -6.70
N ILE A 134 -10.41 0.11 -6.39
CA ILE A 134 -9.76 -1.15 -6.77
C ILE A 134 -9.38 -1.98 -5.55
N LYS A 135 -9.57 -3.31 -5.66
CA LYS A 135 -8.96 -4.28 -4.75
C LYS A 135 -7.85 -5.07 -5.46
N VAL A 136 -6.67 -5.16 -4.86
CA VAL A 136 -5.52 -5.89 -5.42
C VAL A 136 -5.07 -7.01 -4.46
N THR A 137 -4.81 -8.20 -4.99
CA THR A 137 -4.35 -9.38 -4.23
C THR A 137 -3.25 -10.12 -4.98
N GLY A 138 -2.47 -10.94 -4.27
CA GLY A 138 -1.46 -11.82 -4.86
C GLY A 138 -0.04 -11.35 -4.61
N ASP A 139 0.91 -11.82 -5.41
CA ASP A 139 2.35 -11.63 -5.15
C ASP A 139 3.06 -10.98 -6.34
N ALA A 140 4.00 -10.08 -6.07
CA ALA A 140 4.87 -9.47 -7.08
C ALA A 140 6.20 -9.02 -6.46
N ALA A 141 7.26 -8.90 -7.26
CA ALA A 141 8.50 -8.30 -6.76
C ALA A 141 8.27 -6.84 -6.35
N GLN A 142 7.51 -6.07 -7.14
CA GLN A 142 7.12 -4.71 -6.82
C GLN A 142 5.68 -4.47 -7.26
N LEU A 143 4.88 -3.86 -6.38
CA LEU A 143 3.51 -3.45 -6.70
C LEU A 143 3.40 -1.93 -6.61
N GLU A 144 2.94 -1.31 -7.69
CA GLU A 144 2.60 0.11 -7.78
C GLU A 144 1.14 0.24 -8.19
N VAL A 145 0.31 0.83 -7.32
CA VAL A 145 -1.11 1.02 -7.59
C VAL A 145 -1.46 2.49 -7.42
N THR A 146 -1.99 3.07 -8.49
CA THR A 146 -2.65 4.37 -8.46
C THR A 146 -4.14 4.16 -8.65
N SER A 147 -4.94 4.72 -7.76
CA SER A 147 -6.39 4.65 -7.79
C SER A 147 -6.97 6.04 -7.60
N VAL A 148 -7.96 6.44 -8.39
CA VAL A 148 -8.75 7.65 -8.08
C VAL A 148 -9.71 7.37 -6.92
N GLY A 149 -10.13 6.12 -6.76
CA GLY A 149 -11.03 5.66 -5.71
C GLY A 149 -10.31 5.07 -4.50
N ALA A 150 -11.08 4.47 -3.60
CA ALA A 150 -10.53 3.74 -2.47
C ALA A 150 -9.72 2.52 -2.95
N LEU A 151 -8.60 2.25 -2.30
CA LEU A 151 -7.73 1.12 -2.58
C LEU A 151 -7.81 0.11 -1.44
N ASP A 152 -8.18 -1.13 -1.75
CA ASP A 152 -8.08 -2.27 -0.84
C ASP A 152 -6.90 -3.16 -1.21
N LEU A 153 -5.86 -3.11 -0.37
CA LEU A 153 -4.75 -4.06 -0.40
C LEU A 153 -5.24 -5.37 0.20
N GLY A 154 -5.68 -6.28 -0.66
CA GLY A 154 -6.29 -7.55 -0.28
C GLY A 154 -5.35 -8.59 0.34
N GLY A 155 -4.09 -8.22 0.57
CA GLY A 155 -3.01 -9.07 1.05
C GLY A 155 -1.99 -9.38 -0.05
N GLY A 156 -0.94 -10.09 0.32
CA GLY A 156 0.11 -10.50 -0.63
C GLY A 156 1.52 -10.39 -0.09
N ASN A 157 2.46 -10.91 -0.87
CA ASN A 157 3.89 -10.81 -0.64
C ASN A 157 4.55 -9.93 -1.70
N TYR A 158 5.21 -8.86 -1.25
CA TYR A 158 5.84 -7.88 -2.11
C TYR A 158 7.28 -7.57 -1.68
N GLY A 159 8.17 -7.35 -2.65
CA GLY A 159 9.49 -6.79 -2.38
C GLY A 159 9.40 -5.32 -1.98
N SER A 160 8.60 -4.54 -2.70
CA SER A 160 8.21 -3.17 -2.35
C SER A 160 6.76 -2.89 -2.74
N LEU A 161 6.14 -1.93 -2.07
CA LEU A 161 4.74 -1.56 -2.29
C LEU A 161 4.59 -0.04 -2.37
N MET A 162 3.96 0.45 -3.43
CA MET A 162 3.52 1.83 -3.56
C MET A 162 2.01 1.87 -3.80
N ALA A 163 1.30 2.67 -3.00
CA ALA A 163 -0.14 2.86 -3.10
C ALA A 163 -0.46 4.36 -3.07
N ASP A 164 -1.06 4.86 -4.15
CA ASP A 164 -1.49 6.25 -4.33
C ASP A 164 -2.99 6.29 -4.60
N THR A 165 -3.77 6.80 -3.65
CA THR A 165 -5.18 7.13 -3.88
C THR A 165 -5.30 8.63 -4.14
N ALA A 166 -5.11 9.03 -5.39
CA ALA A 166 -4.97 10.43 -5.81
C ALA A 166 -6.28 11.24 -5.70
N GLY A 167 -7.43 10.59 -5.50
CA GLY A 167 -8.72 11.24 -5.31
C GLY A 167 -8.91 11.86 -3.92
N SER A 168 -9.67 12.95 -3.84
CA SER A 168 -9.97 13.62 -2.57
C SER A 168 -10.72 12.69 -1.61
N GLY A 169 -10.12 12.39 -0.47
CA GLY A 169 -10.71 11.57 0.60
C GLY A 169 -10.71 10.05 0.33
N ALA A 170 -10.11 9.59 -0.76
CA ALA A 170 -9.98 8.16 -1.03
C ALA A 170 -9.07 7.49 0.01
N ALA A 171 -9.48 6.33 0.51
CA ALA A 171 -8.79 5.62 1.59
C ALA A 171 -7.95 4.46 1.04
N ILE A 172 -6.81 4.20 1.69
CA ILE A 172 -6.04 2.97 1.53
C ILE A 172 -6.35 2.07 2.72
N LYS A 173 -6.92 0.90 2.47
CA LYS A 173 -7.21 -0.12 3.48
C LYS A 173 -6.59 -1.44 3.11
N GLN A 174 -6.67 -2.40 4.02
CA GLN A 174 -6.33 -3.79 3.75
C GLN A 174 -7.46 -4.72 4.14
N SER A 175 -7.60 -5.82 3.40
CA SER A 175 -8.53 -6.92 3.74
C SER A 175 -7.84 -8.27 3.98
N GLY A 176 -6.55 -8.39 3.62
CA GLY A 176 -5.71 -9.54 3.93
C GLY A 176 -4.38 -9.12 4.57
N ALA A 177 -3.60 -10.10 5.03
CA ALA A 177 -2.27 -9.86 5.60
C ALA A 177 -1.29 -9.43 4.50
N LEU A 178 -0.46 -8.43 4.80
CA LEU A 178 0.58 -7.95 3.90
C LEU A 178 1.96 -8.36 4.41
N SER A 179 2.78 -8.91 3.53
CA SER A 179 4.21 -9.13 3.74
C SER A 179 4.98 -8.25 2.75
N VAL A 180 5.70 -7.24 3.25
CA VAL A 180 6.51 -6.36 2.39
C VAL A 180 7.93 -6.32 2.94
N ALA A 181 8.86 -6.86 2.16
CA ALA A 181 10.26 -6.99 2.57
C ALA A 181 10.99 -5.64 2.62
N GLY A 182 10.64 -4.73 1.71
CA GLY A 182 11.22 -3.40 1.55
C GLY A 182 10.27 -2.28 1.99
N LEU A 183 10.36 -1.16 1.28
CA LEU A 183 9.59 0.05 1.59
C LEU A 183 8.14 -0.07 1.15
N THR A 184 7.24 0.38 2.02
CA THR A 184 5.82 0.62 1.75
C THR A 184 5.57 2.13 1.69
N THR A 185 5.34 2.66 0.49
CA THR A 185 5.05 4.08 0.24
C THR A 185 3.55 4.29 0.07
N LEU A 186 2.99 5.22 0.83
CA LEU A 186 1.53 5.41 0.94
C LEU A 186 1.17 6.88 0.75
N LYS A 187 0.22 7.14 -0.14
CA LYS A 187 -0.31 8.47 -0.43
C LYS A 187 -1.82 8.43 -0.54
N ALA A 188 -2.50 8.93 0.48
CA ALA A 188 -3.96 9.00 0.54
C ALA A 188 -4.49 10.45 0.53
N GLY A 189 -3.62 11.45 0.39
CA GLY A 189 -4.00 12.86 0.45
C GLY A 189 -4.65 13.20 1.79
N SER A 190 -5.94 13.56 1.75
CA SER A 190 -6.77 13.81 2.94
C SER A 190 -7.47 12.56 3.50
N GLY A 191 -7.48 11.47 2.74
CA GLY A 191 -8.07 10.18 3.10
C GLY A 191 -7.23 9.40 4.10
N ASP A 192 -7.79 8.29 4.57
CA ASP A 192 -7.20 7.50 5.65
C ASP A 192 -6.43 6.28 5.12
N VAL A 193 -5.36 5.94 5.83
CA VAL A 193 -4.57 4.73 5.65
C VAL A 193 -4.83 3.81 6.84
N THR A 194 -5.32 2.59 6.60
CA THR A 194 -5.59 1.59 7.65
C THR A 194 -4.91 0.28 7.32
N LEU A 195 -3.72 0.06 7.88
CA LEU A 195 -2.92 -1.16 7.75
C LEU A 195 -2.67 -1.81 9.11
N THR A 196 -3.75 -2.23 9.77
CA THR A 196 -3.77 -2.53 11.22
C THR A 196 -3.86 -4.01 11.57
N ARG A 197 -3.83 -4.94 10.60
CA ARG A 197 -3.92 -6.36 10.97
C ARG A 197 -2.66 -6.82 11.72
N PRO A 198 -2.82 -7.65 12.76
CA PRO A 198 -1.70 -8.09 13.60
C PRO A 198 -0.74 -9.06 12.89
N ASP A 199 -1.14 -9.63 11.76
CA ASP A 199 -0.36 -10.57 10.94
C ASP A 199 0.40 -9.90 9.78
N ASN A 200 0.38 -8.57 9.70
CA ASN A 200 1.20 -7.81 8.75
C ASN A 200 2.70 -7.95 9.06
N ASN A 201 3.53 -8.23 8.06
CA ASN A 201 4.99 -8.25 8.15
C ASN A 201 5.57 -7.16 7.22
N LEU A 202 5.42 -5.91 7.66
CA LEU A 202 5.85 -4.71 6.94
C LEU A 202 7.09 -4.15 7.63
N ARG A 203 8.19 -3.95 6.88
CA ARG A 203 9.50 -3.55 7.46
C ARG A 203 9.71 -2.05 7.53
N SER A 204 9.11 -1.29 6.62
CA SER A 204 9.42 0.12 6.45
C SER A 204 8.26 0.86 5.79
N PHE A 205 7.92 2.04 6.32
CA PHE A 205 6.82 2.87 5.84
C PHE A 205 7.31 4.27 5.46
N ALA A 206 6.77 4.83 4.39
CA ALA A 206 6.82 6.27 4.08
C ALA A 206 5.40 6.74 3.77
N ILE A 207 4.91 7.74 4.51
CA ILE A 207 3.57 8.32 4.30
C ILE A 207 3.74 9.67 3.61
N GLU A 208 3.59 9.71 2.29
CA GLU A 208 3.69 10.98 1.55
C GLU A 208 2.59 11.96 1.96
N SER A 209 1.37 11.45 2.14
CA SER A 209 0.28 12.20 2.75
C SER A 209 -0.84 11.26 3.24
N ALA A 210 -1.40 11.58 4.39
CA ALA A 210 -2.66 11.00 4.86
C ALA A 210 -3.42 11.97 5.79
N GLY A 211 -4.71 11.74 5.91
CA GLY A 211 -5.54 12.22 7.00
C GLY A 211 -5.11 11.57 8.31
N VAL A 212 -5.56 10.34 8.50
CA VAL A 212 -5.09 9.41 9.53
C VAL A 212 -4.28 8.30 8.86
N ALA A 213 -3.17 7.90 9.47
CA ALA A 213 -2.49 6.67 9.13
C ALA A 213 -2.42 5.78 10.37
N SER A 214 -3.05 4.61 10.34
CA SER A 214 -3.00 3.61 11.41
C SER A 214 -2.24 2.39 10.90
N LEU A 215 -1.08 2.10 11.51
CA LEU A 215 -0.12 1.12 11.03
C LEU A 215 0.19 0.08 12.12
N ALA A 216 0.18 -1.19 11.74
CA ALA A 216 0.61 -2.30 12.58
C ALA A 216 1.45 -3.32 11.80
N SER A 217 2.44 -3.88 12.48
CA SER A 217 3.29 -4.98 11.98
C SER A 217 3.67 -5.91 13.15
N VAL A 218 3.85 -7.21 12.89
CA VAL A 218 4.19 -8.21 13.91
C VAL A 218 5.62 -7.99 14.43
N GLY A 219 6.53 -7.57 13.55
CA GLY A 219 7.95 -7.39 13.86
C GLY A 219 8.34 -5.91 13.99
N ASP A 220 9.66 -5.69 14.00
CA ASP A 220 10.23 -4.36 13.98
C ASP A 220 9.92 -3.65 12.65
N TYR A 221 9.69 -2.35 12.71
CA TYR A 221 9.49 -1.55 11.51
C TYR A 221 10.00 -0.11 11.65
N THR A 222 10.37 0.47 10.52
CA THR A 222 10.84 1.86 10.43
C THR A 222 9.74 2.77 9.88
N ILE A 223 9.61 3.96 10.46
CA ILE A 223 8.88 5.08 9.87
C ILE A 223 9.91 6.05 9.29
N ASN A 224 9.85 6.25 7.97
CA ASN A 224 10.68 7.22 7.24
C ASN A 224 9.98 8.58 7.21
N VAL A 225 10.37 9.44 6.26
CA VAL A 225 9.71 10.73 6.01
C VAL A 225 8.21 10.51 5.88
N SER A 226 7.44 11.15 6.75
CA SER A 226 5.98 10.97 6.79
C SER A 226 5.26 12.27 7.10
N ARG A 227 4.10 12.46 6.46
CA ARG A 227 3.25 13.63 6.67
C ARG A 227 1.80 13.22 6.90
N VAL A 228 1.28 13.57 8.07
CA VAL A 228 -0.12 13.33 8.44
C VAL A 228 -0.79 14.63 8.90
N SER A 229 -2.06 14.80 8.53
CA SER A 229 -2.81 16.02 8.86
C SER A 229 -3.66 15.91 10.13
N ARG A 230 -4.09 14.69 10.49
CA ARG A 230 -4.91 14.43 11.69
C ARG A 230 -4.21 13.51 12.69
N ARG A 231 -3.76 12.33 12.27
CA ARG A 231 -3.14 11.37 13.20
C ARG A 231 -2.21 10.36 12.52
N LEU A 232 -1.13 9.98 13.20
CA LEU A 232 -0.35 8.78 12.92
C LEU A 232 -0.47 7.84 14.11
N GLU A 233 -1.13 6.70 13.96
CA GLU A 233 -1.23 5.65 14.97
C GLU A 233 -0.25 4.53 14.64
N LEU A 234 0.62 4.20 15.59
CA LEU A 234 1.63 3.16 15.46
C LEU A 234 1.32 2.05 16.46
N ALA A 235 1.27 0.81 15.99
CA ALA A 235 1.00 -0.37 16.80
C ALA A 235 1.92 -1.54 16.43
N GLY A 236 2.12 -2.44 17.38
CA GLY A 236 2.95 -3.63 17.17
C GLY A 236 3.53 -4.13 18.49
N ALA A 237 4.22 -5.26 18.42
CA ALA A 237 4.96 -5.80 19.56
C ALA A 237 6.48 -5.54 19.47
N GLY A 238 6.98 -5.25 18.25
CA GLY A 238 8.40 -5.01 17.99
C GLY A 238 8.86 -3.57 18.27
N ALA A 239 10.13 -3.32 17.95
CA ALA A 239 10.73 -1.99 17.97
C ALA A 239 10.29 -1.17 16.74
N ILE A 240 9.93 0.08 16.97
CA ILE A 240 9.56 1.04 15.94
C ILE A 240 10.63 2.11 15.92
N ARG A 241 11.27 2.33 14.77
CA ARG A 241 12.31 3.36 14.63
C ARG A 241 11.77 4.51 13.80
N LEU A 242 11.93 5.72 14.30
CA LEU A 242 11.66 6.92 13.51
C LEU A 242 12.96 7.44 12.90
N GLU A 243 13.14 7.23 11.59
CA GLU A 243 14.38 7.58 10.88
C GLU A 243 14.22 8.80 9.97
N GLY A 244 12.99 9.16 9.59
CA GLY A 244 12.70 10.38 8.85
C GLY A 244 11.88 11.40 9.64
N PRO A 245 11.85 12.67 9.20
CA PRO A 245 10.99 13.69 9.79
C PRO A 245 9.51 13.33 9.66
N LEU A 246 8.80 13.41 10.79
CA LEU A 246 7.35 13.50 10.86
C LEU A 246 6.95 14.96 10.80
N SER A 247 6.08 15.29 9.84
CA SER A 247 5.57 16.64 9.64
C SER A 247 4.05 16.67 9.54
N GLY A 248 3.48 17.88 9.60
CA GLY A 248 2.04 18.11 9.55
C GLY A 248 1.45 18.48 10.91
N SER A 249 0.13 18.66 10.92
CA SER A 249 -0.63 19.08 12.11
C SER A 249 -1.12 17.89 12.96
N GLY A 250 -0.91 16.66 12.50
CA GLY A 250 -1.48 15.49 13.15
C GLY A 250 -0.83 15.13 14.50
N GLU A 251 -1.60 14.43 15.33
CA GLU A 251 -1.14 13.81 16.58
C GLU A 251 -0.39 12.51 16.27
N LEU A 252 0.72 12.24 16.95
CA LEU A 252 1.36 10.93 16.97
C LEU A 252 0.75 10.11 18.11
N VAL A 253 0.23 8.92 17.85
CA VAL A 253 -0.33 8.02 18.87
C VAL A 253 0.43 6.70 18.88
N MET A 254 1.09 6.41 19.99
CA MET A 254 1.68 5.11 20.26
C MET A 254 0.62 4.19 20.89
N LYS A 255 0.39 3.06 20.23
CA LYS A 255 -0.45 1.94 20.66
C LYS A 255 0.37 0.65 20.63
N GLY A 256 -0.19 -0.43 21.18
CA GLY A 256 0.47 -1.73 21.22
C GLY A 256 1.51 -1.86 22.34
N ARG A 257 2.31 -2.91 22.28
CA ARG A 257 3.23 -3.32 23.36
C ARG A 257 4.69 -3.00 23.05
N GLY A 258 4.98 -2.57 21.83
CA GLY A 258 6.31 -2.25 21.33
C GLY A 258 6.88 -0.95 21.88
N SER A 259 8.02 -0.55 21.30
CA SER A 259 8.74 0.66 21.68
C SER A 259 9.04 1.53 20.47
N LEU A 260 8.60 2.78 20.46
CA LEU A 260 8.97 3.79 19.47
C LEU A 260 10.21 4.55 19.91
N THR A 261 11.29 4.51 19.12
CA THR A 261 12.51 5.29 19.39
C THR A 261 12.59 6.50 18.46
N ILE A 262 12.76 7.68 19.06
CA ILE A 262 12.95 8.97 18.41
C ILE A 262 14.34 9.50 18.80
N THR A 263 15.20 9.73 17.81
CA THR A 263 16.59 10.20 18.02
C THR A 263 16.83 11.63 17.55
N SER A 264 15.86 12.21 16.83
CA SER A 264 15.94 13.54 16.23
C SER A 264 14.73 14.40 16.59
N ALA A 265 14.85 15.71 16.41
CA ALA A 265 13.78 16.64 16.71
C ALA A 265 12.67 16.53 15.65
N GLN A 266 11.47 16.17 16.08
CA GLN A 266 10.29 16.13 15.23
C GLN A 266 9.52 17.47 15.27
N THR A 267 8.85 17.84 14.18
CA THR A 267 8.23 19.17 14.02
C THR A 267 6.72 19.17 13.84
N PHE A 268 6.07 18.00 13.95
CA PHE A 268 4.61 17.91 13.90
C PHE A 268 3.94 18.63 15.09
N GLY A 269 2.80 19.25 14.82
CA GLY A 269 2.13 20.16 15.76
C GLY A 269 1.10 19.53 16.70
N GLY A 270 0.58 18.34 16.38
CA GLY A 270 -0.55 17.75 17.11
C GLY A 270 -0.21 17.13 18.47
N GLY A 271 1.07 17.07 18.83
CA GLY A 271 1.54 16.44 20.06
C GLY A 271 1.62 14.92 19.97
N THR A 272 2.11 14.29 21.03
CA THR A 272 2.30 12.84 21.12
C THR A 272 1.41 12.27 22.20
N ARG A 273 0.65 11.22 21.92
CA ARG A 273 -0.15 10.46 22.88
C ARG A 273 0.42 9.05 23.01
N ILE A 274 0.69 8.64 24.24
CA ILE A 274 1.20 7.31 24.56
C ILE A 274 0.08 6.57 25.28
N GLU A 275 -0.71 5.79 24.53
CA GLU A 275 -1.81 5.02 25.10
C GLU A 275 -1.29 3.74 25.74
N SER A 276 -0.33 3.09 25.09
CA SER A 276 0.35 1.89 25.59
C SER A 276 1.75 1.75 24.99
N GLY A 277 2.55 0.84 25.53
CA GLY A 277 3.93 0.62 25.07
C GLY A 277 4.86 1.74 25.53
N THR A 278 6.00 1.90 24.86
CA THR A 278 7.03 2.86 25.26
C THR A 278 7.34 3.83 24.12
N VAL A 279 7.40 5.14 24.41
CA VAL A 279 8.09 6.11 23.55
C VAL A 279 9.42 6.46 24.20
N VAL A 280 10.50 6.22 23.46
CA VAL A 280 11.88 6.51 23.86
C VAL A 280 12.35 7.75 23.13
N LEU A 281 12.71 8.79 23.89
CA LEU A 281 13.51 9.90 23.38
C LEU A 281 14.96 9.61 23.72
N GLN A 282 15.80 9.47 22.69
CA GLN A 282 17.19 9.08 22.86
C GLN A 282 18.14 10.14 22.30
N GLY A 283 18.96 10.73 23.19
CA GLY A 283 19.95 11.74 22.83
C GLY A 283 19.43 13.18 22.93
N ALA A 284 20.36 14.12 23.04
CA ALA A 284 20.07 15.54 23.28
C ALA A 284 19.20 16.21 22.20
N SER A 285 19.16 15.68 20.98
CA SER A 285 18.36 16.21 19.88
C SER A 285 16.94 15.65 19.80
N ALA A 286 16.61 14.60 20.55
CA ALA A 286 15.30 13.94 20.45
C ALA A 286 14.17 14.81 21.01
N GLN A 287 13.13 15.07 20.21
CA GLN A 287 11.91 15.77 20.62
C GLN A 287 10.67 15.11 20.01
N ALA A 288 9.61 14.95 20.80
CA ALA A 288 8.36 14.27 20.42
C ALA A 288 7.34 15.18 19.72
N GLY A 289 7.79 16.11 18.88
CA GLY A 289 6.96 17.15 18.28
C GLY A 289 6.89 18.42 19.13
N SER A 290 6.12 19.41 18.66
CA SER A 290 5.96 20.71 19.33
C SER A 290 4.72 20.82 20.22
N GLY A 291 3.78 19.89 20.09
CA GLY A 291 2.62 19.77 20.98
C GLY A 291 2.92 18.99 22.27
N PRO A 292 1.97 18.92 23.21
CA PRO A 292 2.15 18.21 24.48
C PRO A 292 2.35 16.70 24.28
N VAL A 293 3.09 16.08 25.22
CA VAL A 293 3.17 14.64 25.37
C VAL A 293 2.13 14.20 26.40
N GLN A 294 1.12 13.46 25.96
CA GLN A 294 0.07 12.90 26.79
C GLN A 294 0.38 11.44 27.14
N LEU A 295 0.60 11.16 28.41
CA LEU A 295 0.93 9.83 28.93
C LEU A 295 -0.31 9.17 29.53
N GLY A 296 -0.78 8.10 28.90
CA GLY A 296 -1.89 7.27 29.39
C GLY A 296 -1.45 6.26 30.46
N ALA A 297 -2.43 5.61 31.10
CA ALA A 297 -2.20 4.71 32.24
C ALA A 297 -1.26 3.52 31.94
N ASP A 298 -1.34 2.97 30.72
CA ASP A 298 -0.52 1.84 30.27
C ASP A 298 0.71 2.27 29.44
N GLY A 299 0.86 3.58 29.24
CA GLY A 299 1.95 4.17 28.47
C GLY A 299 3.23 4.34 29.28
N GLN A 300 4.35 4.36 28.58
CA GLN A 300 5.66 4.67 29.13
C GLN A 300 6.37 5.72 28.28
N LEU A 301 6.95 6.73 28.93
CA LEU A 301 7.87 7.68 28.34
C LEU A 301 9.26 7.40 28.89
N ASP A 302 10.25 7.14 28.06
CA ASP A 302 11.63 6.88 28.48
C ASP A 302 12.58 7.92 27.88
N LEU A 303 13.26 8.67 28.75
CA LEU A 303 14.18 9.73 28.37
C LEU A 303 15.61 9.23 28.60
N ARG A 304 16.38 9.05 27.53
CA ARG A 304 17.70 8.43 27.58
C ARG A 304 18.81 9.31 27.04
N ASP A 305 20.02 9.06 27.52
CA ASP A 305 21.28 9.49 26.92
C ASP A 305 21.36 11.02 26.64
N GLY A 306 20.84 11.84 27.56
CA GLY A 306 20.85 13.30 27.48
C GLY A 306 19.58 13.92 26.87
N ALA A 307 18.53 13.13 26.61
CA ALA A 307 17.25 13.64 26.13
C ALA A 307 16.66 14.68 27.10
N ALA A 308 16.29 15.84 26.58
CA ALA A 308 15.69 16.93 27.35
C ALA A 308 14.38 17.39 26.68
N MET A 309 13.24 16.85 27.14
CA MET A 309 11.95 17.10 26.52
C MET A 309 11.42 18.49 26.89
N GLY A 310 11.31 19.39 25.92
CA GLY A 310 10.81 20.76 26.14
C GLY A 310 9.29 20.89 26.11
N ALA A 311 8.59 19.92 25.51
CA ALA A 311 7.13 19.89 25.46
C ALA A 311 6.51 19.66 26.86
N GLU A 312 5.28 20.14 27.07
CA GLU A 312 4.51 19.81 28.27
C GLU A 312 4.26 18.30 28.35
N LEU A 313 4.52 17.71 29.52
CA LEU A 313 4.05 16.37 29.85
C LEU A 313 2.70 16.47 30.55
N ILE A 314 1.67 15.86 29.98
CA ILE A 314 0.36 15.68 30.60
C ILE A 314 0.21 14.20 30.96
N ALA A 315 0.37 13.86 32.24
CA ALA A 315 0.28 12.49 32.71
C ALA A 315 -1.10 12.18 33.32
N LYS A 316 -1.80 11.21 32.73
CA LYS A 316 -3.05 10.61 33.22
C LYS A 316 -2.81 9.24 33.87
N GLY A 317 -1.59 9.01 34.34
CA GLY A 317 -1.06 7.71 34.75
C GLY A 317 0.25 7.38 34.03
N GLY A 318 0.55 6.08 33.88
CA GLY A 318 1.72 5.60 33.15
C GLY A 318 3.02 5.68 33.92
N LYS A 319 4.13 5.50 33.21
CA LYS A 319 5.48 5.59 33.79
C LYS A 319 6.37 6.51 33.00
N VAL A 320 7.11 7.37 33.69
CA VAL A 320 8.28 8.05 33.14
C VAL A 320 9.52 7.28 33.58
N LEU A 321 10.38 6.95 32.63
CA LEU A 321 11.59 6.17 32.82
C LEU A 321 12.80 7.00 32.38
N ASN A 322 13.96 6.59 32.88
CA ASN A 322 15.26 6.96 32.35
C ASN A 322 16.12 5.70 32.44
N SER A 323 15.98 4.82 31.45
CA SER A 323 16.59 3.50 31.52
C SER A 323 18.08 3.51 31.10
N SER A 324 18.61 4.62 30.60
CA SER A 324 20.01 4.78 30.19
C SER A 324 20.42 6.26 30.23
N GLY A 325 21.56 6.57 30.84
CA GLY A 325 22.09 7.94 30.88
C GLY A 325 21.24 8.90 31.70
N SER A 326 21.22 10.17 31.30
CA SER A 326 20.35 11.20 31.88
C SER A 326 19.14 11.48 30.99
N GLY A 327 18.02 11.81 31.62
CA GLY A 327 16.81 12.29 30.95
C GLY A 327 16.22 13.45 31.73
N THR A 328 15.78 14.49 31.03
CA THR A 328 15.26 15.72 31.62
C THR A 328 13.87 16.03 31.07
N LEU A 329 12.91 16.26 31.97
CA LEU A 329 11.66 16.94 31.64
C LEU A 329 11.89 18.45 31.79
N ALA A 330 12.15 19.13 30.67
CA ALA A 330 12.45 20.57 30.67
C ALA A 330 11.19 21.43 30.53
N GLY A 331 10.11 20.87 29.97
CA GLY A 331 8.79 21.48 29.89
C GLY A 331 7.97 21.36 31.18
N ALA A 332 6.78 21.97 31.18
CA ALA A 332 5.83 21.83 32.27
C ALA A 332 5.38 20.37 32.45
N VAL A 333 5.03 20.00 33.69
CA VAL A 333 4.48 18.68 34.02
C VAL A 333 3.13 18.87 34.68
N THR A 334 2.08 18.38 34.02
CA THR A 334 0.69 18.42 34.48
C THR A 334 0.24 17.01 34.82
N LEU A 335 -0.16 16.79 36.07
CA LEU A 335 -0.75 15.51 36.52
C LEU A 335 -2.28 15.63 36.51
N GLN A 336 -2.95 14.68 35.86
CA GLN A 336 -4.41 14.63 35.77
C GLN A 336 -4.93 13.35 36.45
N ALA A 337 -5.95 13.51 37.29
CA ALA A 337 -6.64 12.44 38.00
C ALA A 337 -7.84 11.92 37.21
#